data_AF-A0A3M7J0A4-F1
#
_entry.id   AF-A0A3M7J0A4-F1
#
_cell.length_a   1.000
_cell.length_b   1.000
_cell.length_c   1.000
_cell.angle_alpha   90.00
_cell.angle_beta   90.00
_cell.angle_gamma   90.00
#
_symmetry.space_group_name_H-M   'P 1'
#
loop_
_entity.id
_entity.type
_entity.pdbx_description
1 polymer ?
#
loop_
_entity_poly.entity_id
_entity_poly.type
_entity_poly.pdbx_seq_one_letter_code
_entity_poly.pdbx_strand_id
1 'polypeptide(L)'
;MDRAFPAYDWQPTKPPEPGEEDISPRLPSLISLLNRQTRCIYHHPYQPRLWYDRANTLTALRYPELAVGDAQKALMLCRSALDRLSENGNRWRLGHAAGFWMRSGGSDDDDDDDDDENVVATRDEQLQQRLTDLQSDAFELQIRNLYYFPNYLEGRVRSRPYPWMRGEHRGRSDELIRQVNREFAWSSQGRDEEIKACNGVSPDEGVPFCVLRRYAFGKGAHDGQDGSDVLGVFAAKDIPKGTPILVDLSETWGCIGPGSKRHSTGNPRDGRGCTDPIHPNLPSEDTSQDLRWIRERTGSAAADVLLRCRFLIRSIRDQTPHPLSHPLIARLTPTYRQDKTGLFSLDHDIVVPNECLQQFGIDIFADPAYDTWVLFTLAARIENNSWSDPVHKCVSPLFSLFNHSCAPNVEWTIGRDHTTLWVRSSREMGRGEQLFVVS
;
A
#
# COMPACT_ATOMS: atom_id res chain seq x y z
N MET A 1 -10.68 8.90 -5.74
CA MET A 1 -10.35 9.93 -6.75
C MET A 1 -11.59 10.67 -7.27
N ASP A 2 -12.74 10.45 -6.64
CA ASP A 2 -14.09 10.86 -7.05
C ASP A 2 -14.58 12.20 -6.46
N ARG A 3 -13.70 12.84 -5.68
CA ARG A 3 -13.93 14.11 -5.00
C ARG A 3 -13.14 15.23 -5.66
N ALA A 4 -13.87 16.30 -6.00
CA ALA A 4 -13.26 17.54 -6.43
C ALA A 4 -12.37 18.10 -5.32
N PHE A 5 -11.24 18.68 -5.74
CA PHE A 5 -10.30 19.38 -4.86
C PHE A 5 -9.92 20.71 -5.52
N PRO A 6 -9.60 21.74 -4.74
CA PRO A 6 -9.21 23.03 -5.28
C PRO A 6 -7.83 22.95 -5.94
N ALA A 7 -7.61 23.78 -6.97
CA ALA A 7 -6.35 23.74 -7.73
C ALA A 7 -5.10 24.00 -6.87
N TYR A 8 -5.21 24.77 -5.77
CA TYR A 8 -4.10 25.01 -4.86
C TYR A 8 -3.70 23.77 -4.03
N ASP A 9 -4.56 22.76 -3.92
CA ASP A 9 -4.25 21.48 -3.28
C ASP A 9 -3.53 20.51 -4.23
N TRP A 10 -3.41 20.85 -5.53
CA TRP A 10 -2.69 20.02 -6.49
C TRP A 10 -1.22 19.91 -6.11
N GLN A 11 -0.79 18.68 -5.83
CA GLN A 11 0.59 18.34 -5.53
C GLN A 11 1.02 17.23 -6.49
N PRO A 12 1.72 17.55 -7.59
CA PRO A 12 2.18 16.54 -8.52
C PRO A 12 3.24 15.66 -7.87
N THR A 13 3.21 14.37 -8.20
CA THR A 13 4.19 13.41 -7.73
C THR A 13 5.34 13.24 -8.73
N LYS A 14 5.15 13.60 -10.01
CA LYS A 14 6.26 13.70 -10.97
C LYS A 14 7.30 14.72 -10.48
N PRO A 15 8.59 14.37 -10.40
CA PRO A 15 9.64 15.36 -10.16
C PRO A 15 9.63 16.44 -11.26
N PRO A 16 9.88 17.71 -10.91
CA PRO A 16 9.91 18.79 -11.89
C PRO A 16 11.03 18.56 -12.91
N GLU A 17 10.72 18.81 -14.19
CA GLU A 17 11.67 18.70 -15.29
C GLU A 17 11.83 20.06 -16.00
N PRO A 18 13.04 20.39 -16.52
CA PRO A 18 13.25 21.61 -17.28
C PRO A 18 12.35 21.66 -18.52
N GLY A 19 11.71 22.81 -18.76
CA GLY A 19 10.89 23.03 -19.95
C GLY A 19 9.47 22.45 -19.89
N GLU A 20 9.00 22.02 -18.71
CA GLU A 20 7.60 21.59 -18.54
C GLU A 20 6.62 22.76 -18.75
N GLU A 21 5.58 22.51 -19.55
CA GLU A 21 4.45 23.43 -19.78
C GLU A 21 3.77 23.80 -18.45
N ASP A 22 3.46 25.07 -18.24
CA ASP A 22 2.60 25.48 -17.13
C ASP A 22 1.15 25.00 -17.38
N ILE A 23 0.73 24.01 -16.59
CA ILE A 23 -0.61 23.42 -16.70
C ILE A 23 -1.64 24.10 -15.78
N SER A 24 -1.26 25.13 -15.00
CA SER A 24 -2.17 25.84 -14.09
C SER A 24 -3.48 26.29 -14.75
N PRO A 25 -3.49 26.82 -15.99
CA PRO A 25 -4.74 27.19 -16.68
C PRO A 25 -5.67 25.99 -16.95
N ARG A 26 -5.10 24.79 -17.10
CA ARG A 26 -5.83 23.56 -17.43
C ARG A 26 -6.28 22.78 -16.20
N LEU A 27 -5.72 23.05 -15.02
CA LEU A 27 -5.99 22.31 -13.78
C LEU A 27 -7.50 22.15 -13.48
N PRO A 28 -8.35 23.20 -13.51
CA PRO A 28 -9.77 23.02 -13.20
C PRO A 28 -10.45 22.00 -14.12
N SER A 29 -10.14 22.06 -15.43
CA SER A 29 -10.69 21.13 -16.42
C SER A 29 -10.20 19.69 -16.22
N LEU A 30 -8.91 19.51 -15.91
CA LEU A 30 -8.32 18.19 -15.65
C LEU A 30 -8.86 17.58 -14.36
N ILE A 31 -9.06 18.38 -13.31
CA ILE A 31 -9.65 17.93 -12.05
C ILE A 31 -11.11 17.49 -12.27
N SER A 32 -11.92 18.29 -12.98
CA SER A 32 -13.29 17.89 -13.33
C SER A 32 -13.33 16.62 -14.18
N LEU A 33 -12.40 16.48 -15.13
CA LEU A 33 -12.27 15.31 -15.98
C LEU A 33 -11.93 14.06 -15.17
N LEU A 34 -10.93 14.14 -14.28
CA LEU A 34 -10.53 13.06 -13.38
C LEU A 34 -11.72 12.56 -12.57
N ASN A 35 -12.45 13.48 -11.92
CA ASN A 35 -13.62 13.13 -11.11
C ASN A 35 -14.70 12.41 -11.90
N ARG A 36 -15.00 12.89 -13.11
CA ARG A 36 -15.99 12.26 -14.00
C ARG A 36 -15.54 10.87 -14.41
N GLN A 37 -14.30 10.71 -14.86
CA GLN A 37 -13.74 9.42 -15.28
C GLN A 37 -13.73 8.42 -14.12
N THR A 38 -13.34 8.84 -12.92
CA THR A 38 -13.40 7.98 -11.73
C THR A 38 -14.83 7.48 -11.46
N ARG A 39 -15.85 8.34 -11.56
CA ARG A 39 -17.25 7.91 -11.39
C ARG A 39 -17.70 6.94 -12.47
N CYS A 40 -17.31 7.16 -13.73
CA CYS A 40 -17.61 6.23 -14.80
C CYS A 40 -17.00 4.84 -14.54
N ILE A 41 -15.76 4.79 -14.04
CA ILE A 41 -15.10 3.52 -13.66
C ILE A 41 -15.89 2.82 -12.55
N TYR A 42 -16.40 3.53 -11.54
CA TYR A 42 -17.19 2.91 -10.48
C TYR A 42 -18.48 2.25 -10.99
N HIS A 43 -19.08 2.78 -12.06
CA HIS A 43 -20.26 2.18 -12.68
C HIS A 43 -19.93 1.11 -13.72
N HIS A 44 -18.76 1.20 -14.36
CA HIS A 44 -18.36 0.33 -15.47
C HIS A 44 -16.88 -0.11 -15.35
N PRO A 45 -16.51 -0.83 -14.28
CA PRO A 45 -15.12 -1.08 -13.93
C PRO A 45 -14.37 -1.97 -14.93
N TYR A 46 -15.08 -2.74 -15.75
CA TYR A 46 -14.48 -3.65 -16.72
C TYR A 46 -14.37 -3.07 -18.14
N GLN A 47 -14.70 -1.79 -18.35
CA GLN A 47 -14.46 -1.13 -19.64
C GLN A 47 -13.00 -0.64 -19.72
N PRO A 48 -12.12 -1.24 -20.56
CA PRO A 48 -10.69 -0.91 -20.58
C PRO A 48 -10.44 0.56 -20.93
N ARG A 49 -11.30 1.14 -21.78
CA ARG A 49 -11.17 2.52 -22.24
C ARG A 49 -11.26 3.54 -21.10
N LEU A 50 -12.09 3.28 -20.09
CA LEU A 50 -12.25 4.20 -18.96
C LEU A 50 -10.97 4.32 -18.12
N TRP A 51 -10.26 3.20 -17.94
CA TRP A 51 -8.95 3.19 -17.28
C TRP A 51 -7.90 3.92 -18.11
N TYR A 52 -7.83 3.65 -19.42
CA TYR A 52 -6.93 4.37 -20.33
C TYR A 52 -7.17 5.89 -20.35
N ASP A 53 -8.43 6.31 -20.39
CA ASP A 53 -8.81 7.72 -20.39
C ASP A 53 -8.42 8.40 -19.06
N ARG A 54 -8.64 7.72 -17.91
CA ARG A 54 -8.22 8.22 -16.59
C ARG A 54 -6.69 8.28 -16.46
N ALA A 55 -5.98 7.28 -16.99
CA ALA A 55 -4.52 7.25 -17.04
C ALA A 55 -3.95 8.46 -17.79
N ASN A 56 -4.52 8.84 -18.93
CA ASN A 56 -4.11 10.05 -19.66
C ASN A 56 -4.31 11.33 -18.85
N THR A 57 -5.44 11.45 -18.16
CA THR A 57 -5.69 12.58 -17.26
C THR A 57 -4.69 12.62 -16.11
N LEU A 58 -4.35 11.47 -15.52
CA LEU A 58 -3.35 11.36 -14.45
C LEU A 58 -1.94 11.72 -14.94
N THR A 59 -1.56 11.33 -16.16
CA THR A 59 -0.33 11.80 -16.81
C THR A 59 -0.33 13.32 -16.96
N ALA A 60 -1.43 13.91 -17.45
CA ALA A 60 -1.56 15.36 -17.60
C ALA A 60 -1.50 16.10 -16.24
N LEU A 61 -2.03 15.49 -15.17
CA LEU A 61 -1.95 15.98 -13.79
C LEU A 61 -0.60 15.67 -13.11
N ARG A 62 0.34 15.04 -13.83
CA ARG A 62 1.69 14.68 -13.36
C ARG A 62 1.70 13.70 -12.18
N TYR A 63 0.86 12.66 -12.26
CA TYR A 63 0.83 11.50 -11.37
C TYR A 63 1.27 10.22 -12.12
N PRO A 64 2.57 10.05 -12.44
CA PRO A 64 3.05 8.98 -13.30
C PRO A 64 2.74 7.59 -12.75
N GLU A 65 2.88 7.37 -11.45
CA GLU A 65 2.63 6.08 -10.80
C GLU A 65 1.17 5.66 -10.88
N LEU A 66 0.24 6.62 -10.80
CA LEU A 66 -1.19 6.37 -10.92
C LEU A 66 -1.58 6.12 -12.38
N ALA A 67 -0.97 6.87 -13.31
CA ALA A 67 -1.17 6.67 -14.74
C ALA A 67 -0.70 5.27 -15.18
N VAL A 68 0.46 4.82 -14.69
CA VAL A 68 0.97 3.46 -14.93
C VAL A 68 0.02 2.41 -14.35
N GLY A 69 -0.52 2.64 -13.14
CA GLY A 69 -1.50 1.74 -12.53
C GLY A 69 -2.77 1.57 -13.34
N ASP A 70 -3.33 2.66 -13.85
CA ASP A 70 -4.53 2.64 -14.71
C ASP A 70 -4.23 2.06 -16.09
N ALA A 71 -3.09 2.40 -16.70
CA ALA A 71 -2.66 1.81 -17.96
C ALA A 71 -2.49 0.29 -17.83
N GLN A 72 -1.93 -0.19 -16.72
CA GLN A 72 -1.81 -1.61 -16.42
C GLN A 72 -3.19 -2.30 -16.34
N LYS A 73 -4.18 -1.67 -15.69
CA LYS A 73 -5.55 -2.21 -15.62
C LYS A 73 -6.20 -2.26 -17.01
N ALA A 74 -6.02 -1.23 -17.84
CA ALA A 74 -6.48 -1.24 -19.22
C ALA A 74 -5.86 -2.40 -20.02
N LEU A 75 -4.54 -2.60 -19.90
CA LEU A 75 -3.81 -3.69 -20.55
C LEU A 75 -4.33 -5.06 -20.10
N MET A 76 -4.56 -5.26 -18.80
CA MET A 76 -5.09 -6.52 -18.25
C MET A 76 -6.48 -6.84 -18.80
N LEU A 77 -7.38 -5.85 -18.85
CA LEU A 77 -8.73 -6.04 -19.39
C LEU A 77 -8.70 -6.31 -20.90
N CYS A 78 -7.93 -5.54 -21.68
CA CYS A 78 -7.77 -5.80 -23.11
C CYS A 78 -7.19 -7.20 -23.38
N ARG A 79 -6.14 -7.59 -22.64
CA ARG A 79 -5.51 -8.91 -22.78
C ARG A 79 -6.49 -10.02 -22.47
N SER A 80 -7.18 -9.95 -21.33
CA SER A 80 -8.17 -10.96 -20.94
C SER A 80 -9.32 -11.07 -21.96
N ALA A 81 -9.78 -9.93 -22.51
CA ALA A 81 -10.81 -9.92 -23.54
C ALA A 81 -10.32 -10.55 -24.85
N LEU A 82 -9.12 -10.20 -25.32
CA LEU A 82 -8.52 -10.73 -26.54
C LEU A 82 -8.20 -12.23 -26.43
N ASP A 83 -7.62 -12.66 -25.31
CA ASP A 83 -7.30 -14.06 -25.04
C ASP A 83 -8.59 -14.89 -25.13
N ARG A 84 -9.66 -14.44 -24.46
CA ARG A 84 -10.97 -15.11 -24.47
C ARG A 84 -11.61 -15.15 -25.85
N LEU A 85 -11.53 -14.06 -26.63
CA LEU A 85 -12.02 -14.01 -28.01
C LEU A 85 -11.26 -14.97 -28.94
N SER A 86 -9.98 -15.20 -28.67
CA SER A 86 -9.12 -16.10 -29.47
C SER A 86 -9.31 -17.59 -29.15
N GLU A 87 -10.07 -17.95 -28.12
CA GLU A 87 -10.29 -19.35 -27.73
C GLU A 87 -11.11 -20.12 -28.77
N ASN A 88 -10.61 -21.29 -29.19
CA ASN A 88 -11.31 -22.17 -30.12
C ASN A 88 -12.66 -22.63 -29.55
N GLY A 89 -13.74 -22.43 -30.32
CA GLY A 89 -15.09 -22.79 -29.89
C GLY A 89 -15.70 -21.85 -28.86
N ASN A 90 -15.13 -20.64 -28.70
CA ASN A 90 -15.70 -19.60 -27.85
C ASN A 90 -17.14 -19.27 -28.24
N ARG A 91 -18.06 -19.40 -27.28
CA ARG A 91 -19.49 -19.09 -27.43
C ARG A 91 -19.87 -17.70 -26.92
N TRP A 92 -18.89 -16.89 -26.52
CA TRP A 92 -19.08 -15.57 -25.94
C TRP A 92 -18.57 -14.47 -26.86
N ARG A 93 -19.35 -13.41 -27.00
CA ARG A 93 -18.98 -12.18 -27.70
C ARG A 93 -18.95 -11.02 -26.71
N LEU A 94 -18.28 -9.94 -27.09
CA LEU A 94 -18.23 -8.73 -26.27
C LEU A 94 -19.43 -7.82 -26.55
N GLY A 95 -20.07 -7.38 -25.47
CA GLY A 95 -21.07 -6.34 -25.46
C GLY A 95 -20.50 -4.97 -25.83
N HIS A 96 -21.39 -3.99 -25.87
CA HIS A 96 -21.02 -2.59 -26.14
C HIS A 96 -19.85 -2.12 -25.25
N ALA A 97 -18.87 -1.44 -25.86
CA ALA A 97 -17.65 -0.94 -25.21
C ALA A 97 -16.79 -2.00 -24.50
N ALA A 98 -16.95 -3.28 -24.85
CA ALA A 98 -16.28 -4.41 -24.19
C ALA A 98 -16.55 -4.48 -22.68
N GLY A 99 -17.69 -3.96 -22.22
CA GLY A 99 -18.00 -3.88 -20.78
C GLY A 99 -18.67 -5.12 -20.19
N PHE A 100 -19.12 -6.06 -21.01
CA PHE A 100 -19.81 -7.27 -20.57
C PHE A 100 -19.72 -8.37 -21.65
N TRP A 101 -19.92 -9.62 -21.26
CA TRP A 101 -19.99 -10.77 -22.16
C TRP A 101 -21.43 -11.07 -22.55
N MET A 102 -21.65 -11.46 -23.79
CA MET A 102 -22.93 -11.92 -24.33
C MET A 102 -22.75 -13.30 -24.96
N ARG A 103 -23.77 -14.15 -24.93
CA ARG A 103 -23.71 -15.44 -25.63
C ARG A 103 -23.90 -15.18 -27.14
N SER A 104 -23.06 -15.77 -27.98
CA SER A 104 -23.32 -15.85 -29.42
C SER A 104 -24.70 -16.48 -29.61
N GLY A 105 -25.60 -15.82 -30.35
CA GLY A 105 -26.95 -16.32 -30.60
C GLY A 105 -26.90 -17.76 -31.11
N GLY A 106 -27.51 -18.66 -30.34
CA GLY A 106 -27.92 -19.97 -30.82
C GLY A 106 -29.41 -19.88 -31.01
N SER A 107 -29.85 -20.04 -32.26
CA SER A 107 -31.24 -20.17 -32.67
C SER A 107 -31.95 -21.25 -31.85
N ASP A 108 -32.79 -20.85 -30.91
CA ASP A 108 -33.81 -21.75 -30.31
C ASP A 108 -35.19 -21.09 -30.23
N ASP A 109 -35.34 -19.82 -30.66
CA ASP A 109 -36.63 -19.16 -30.81
C ASP A 109 -36.79 -18.73 -32.29
N ASP A 110 -37.71 -19.39 -33.00
CA ASP A 110 -38.17 -19.09 -34.36
C ASP A 110 -38.97 -17.77 -34.39
N ASP A 111 -38.36 -16.65 -34.01
CA ASP A 111 -38.96 -15.32 -34.22
C ASP A 111 -37.93 -14.41 -34.92
N ASP A 112 -38.28 -14.06 -36.16
CA ASP A 112 -37.60 -13.20 -37.13
C ASP A 112 -36.94 -11.94 -36.55
N ASP A 113 -35.67 -12.02 -36.18
CA ASP A 113 -34.73 -10.88 -36.20
C ASP A 113 -33.44 -11.34 -36.89
N ASP A 114 -33.46 -11.33 -38.24
CA ASP A 114 -32.30 -11.50 -39.13
C ASP A 114 -31.28 -10.36 -38.92
N ASP A 115 -30.60 -10.32 -37.78
CA ASP A 115 -29.33 -9.61 -37.68
C ASP A 115 -28.33 -10.36 -38.60
N ASP A 116 -28.16 -9.86 -39.83
CA ASP A 116 -27.27 -10.41 -40.87
C ASP A 116 -25.95 -10.88 -40.25
N GLU A 117 -25.69 -12.19 -40.31
CA GLU A 117 -24.52 -12.84 -39.70
C GLU A 117 -23.20 -12.14 -40.09
N ASN A 118 -23.15 -11.53 -41.28
CA ASN A 118 -22.02 -10.71 -41.74
C ASN A 118 -21.86 -9.41 -40.96
N VAL A 119 -22.94 -8.73 -40.59
CA VAL A 119 -22.93 -7.49 -39.80
C VAL A 119 -22.41 -7.78 -38.39
N VAL A 120 -22.82 -8.90 -37.80
CA VAL A 120 -22.34 -9.31 -36.46
C VAL A 120 -20.86 -9.69 -36.50
N ALA A 121 -20.43 -10.46 -37.50
CA ALA A 121 -19.01 -10.79 -37.70
C ALA A 121 -18.15 -9.52 -37.89
N THR A 122 -18.60 -8.59 -38.73
CA THR A 122 -17.92 -7.30 -38.96
C THR A 122 -17.81 -6.48 -37.67
N ARG A 123 -18.85 -6.46 -36.84
CA ARG A 123 -18.85 -5.76 -35.55
C ARG A 123 -17.87 -6.37 -34.55
N ASP A 124 -17.78 -7.70 -34.50
CA ASP A 124 -16.84 -8.40 -33.62
C ASP A 124 -15.39 -8.15 -34.02
N GLU A 125 -15.09 -8.21 -35.33
CA GLU A 125 -13.77 -7.85 -35.88
C GLU A 125 -13.39 -6.40 -35.53
N GLN A 126 -14.33 -5.45 -35.69
CA GLN A 126 -14.11 -4.06 -35.31
C GLN A 126 -13.85 -3.90 -33.80
N LEU A 127 -14.56 -4.64 -32.94
CA LEU A 127 -14.34 -4.60 -31.50
C LEU A 127 -12.97 -5.18 -31.12
N GLN A 128 -12.58 -6.29 -31.72
CA GLN A 128 -11.27 -6.90 -31.52
C GLN A 128 -10.13 -5.98 -31.98
N GLN A 129 -10.29 -5.32 -33.12
CA GLN A 129 -9.33 -4.33 -33.60
C GLN A 129 -9.22 -3.15 -32.62
N ARG A 130 -10.35 -2.61 -32.17
CA ARG A 130 -10.36 -1.51 -31.18
C ARG A 130 -9.70 -1.89 -29.86
N LEU A 131 -9.83 -3.14 -29.42
CA LEU A 131 -9.15 -3.63 -28.22
C LEU A 131 -7.65 -3.76 -28.43
N THR A 132 -7.24 -4.23 -29.60
CA THR A 132 -5.82 -4.30 -30.00
C THR A 132 -5.20 -2.90 -30.02
N ASP A 133 -5.86 -1.95 -30.67
CA ASP A 133 -5.40 -0.55 -30.73
C ASP A 133 -5.31 0.05 -29.32
N LEU A 134 -6.33 -0.15 -28.49
CA LEU A 134 -6.34 0.34 -27.12
C LEU A 134 -5.27 -0.33 -26.24
N GLN A 135 -4.96 -1.61 -26.48
CA GLN A 135 -3.86 -2.29 -25.80
C GLN A 135 -2.52 -1.66 -26.17
N SER A 136 -2.28 -1.38 -27.45
CA SER A 136 -1.09 -0.66 -27.92
C SER A 136 -1.00 0.74 -27.31
N ASP A 137 -2.08 1.51 -27.34
CA ASP A 137 -2.13 2.86 -26.76
C ASP A 137 -1.86 2.85 -25.25
N ALA A 138 -2.42 1.88 -24.52
CA ALA A 138 -2.20 1.74 -23.09
C ALA A 138 -0.75 1.34 -22.76
N PHE A 139 -0.13 0.50 -23.59
CA PHE A 139 1.28 0.15 -23.45
C PHE A 139 2.19 1.37 -23.66
N GLU A 140 1.96 2.14 -24.73
CA GLU A 140 2.69 3.38 -24.99
C GLU A 140 2.54 4.40 -23.85
N LEU A 141 1.33 4.54 -23.32
CA LEU A 141 1.05 5.39 -22.16
C LEU A 141 1.81 4.91 -20.91
N GLN A 142 1.86 3.60 -20.68
CA GLN A 142 2.57 3.01 -19.55
C GLN A 142 4.07 3.33 -19.63
N ILE A 143 4.72 3.00 -20.76
CA ILE A 143 6.17 3.22 -20.92
C ILE A 143 6.54 4.70 -20.88
N ARG A 144 5.67 5.59 -21.38
CA ARG A 144 5.87 7.05 -21.31
C ARG A 144 5.96 7.58 -19.87
N ASN A 145 5.35 6.89 -18.91
CA ASN A 145 5.38 7.26 -17.50
C ASN A 145 6.45 6.47 -16.70
N LEU A 146 7.19 5.57 -17.35
CA LEU A 146 8.32 4.82 -16.78
C LEU A 146 9.64 5.42 -17.26
N TYR A 147 10.18 6.34 -16.46
CA TYR A 147 11.37 7.13 -16.78
C TYR A 147 12.61 6.31 -17.21
N TYR A 148 12.79 5.09 -16.68
CA TYR A 148 13.97 4.27 -16.94
C TYR A 148 13.76 3.20 -18.02
N PHE A 149 12.59 3.20 -18.68
CA PHE A 149 12.32 2.32 -19.82
C PHE A 149 13.28 2.62 -20.99
N PRO A 150 13.77 1.61 -21.76
CA PRO A 150 13.46 0.17 -21.67
C PRO A 150 14.38 -0.61 -20.73
N ASN A 151 15.35 0.03 -20.09
CA ASN A 151 16.34 -0.66 -19.25
C ASN A 151 15.70 -1.22 -17.97
N TYR A 152 14.78 -0.46 -17.38
CA TYR A 152 14.04 -0.83 -16.18
C TYR A 152 12.58 -0.40 -16.33
N LEU A 153 11.65 -1.23 -15.84
CA LEU A 153 10.22 -0.91 -15.78
C LEU A 153 9.94 -0.01 -14.56
N GLU A 154 10.65 1.11 -14.46
CA GLU A 154 10.66 1.98 -13.30
C GLU A 154 10.41 3.45 -13.68
N GLY A 155 9.65 4.15 -12.84
CA GLY A 155 9.40 5.58 -12.93
C GLY A 155 9.94 6.35 -11.73
N ARG A 156 9.87 7.69 -11.79
CA ARG A 156 10.31 8.59 -10.72
C ARG A 156 9.12 9.24 -10.05
N VAL A 157 9.17 9.35 -8.73
CA VAL A 157 8.06 9.89 -7.93
C VAL A 157 8.58 10.67 -6.72
N ARG A 158 7.86 11.71 -6.32
CA ARG A 158 7.98 12.37 -5.01
C ARG A 158 6.74 12.02 -4.22
N SER A 159 6.92 11.38 -3.06
CA SER A 159 5.79 11.01 -2.20
C SER A 159 5.08 12.27 -1.69
N ARG A 160 3.79 12.39 -1.99
CA ARG A 160 2.93 13.52 -1.61
C ARG A 160 1.57 13.01 -1.11
N PRO A 161 0.89 13.76 -0.25
CA PRO A 161 -0.51 13.49 0.03
C PRO A 161 -1.36 13.73 -1.23
N TYR A 162 -2.19 12.76 -1.59
CA TYR A 162 -3.11 12.92 -2.71
C TYR A 162 -4.29 13.84 -2.32
N PRO A 163 -4.66 14.82 -3.16
CA PRO A 163 -5.60 15.87 -2.76
C PRO A 163 -7.04 15.38 -2.58
N TRP A 164 -7.43 14.29 -3.23
CA TRP A 164 -8.73 13.64 -3.06
C TRP A 164 -8.80 12.71 -1.84
N MET A 165 -7.69 12.50 -1.10
CA MET A 165 -7.68 11.65 0.09
C MET A 165 -8.62 12.24 1.16
N ARG A 166 -9.55 11.42 1.67
CA ARG A 166 -10.51 11.81 2.70
C ARG A 166 -9.78 12.19 3.99
N GLY A 167 -10.30 13.18 4.73
CA GLY A 167 -9.69 13.67 5.96
C GLY A 167 -9.45 12.58 7.01
N GLU A 168 -10.36 11.62 7.11
CA GLU A 168 -10.24 10.45 8.01
C GLU A 168 -9.04 9.54 7.70
N HIS A 169 -8.51 9.58 6.47
CA HIS A 169 -7.29 8.86 6.09
C HIS A 169 -6.05 9.74 6.15
N ARG A 170 -6.13 11.02 6.51
CA ARG A 170 -4.96 11.91 6.57
C ARG A 170 -4.28 11.91 7.93
N GLY A 171 -5.05 11.80 9.01
CA GLY A 171 -4.56 11.86 10.39
C GLY A 171 -5.13 10.74 11.26
N ARG A 172 -4.93 10.86 12.57
CA ARG A 172 -5.37 9.85 13.55
C ARG A 172 -6.61 10.32 14.26
N SER A 173 -7.64 9.49 14.30
CA SER A 173 -8.85 9.78 15.07
C SER A 173 -8.61 9.60 16.57
N ASP A 174 -9.41 10.27 17.40
CA ASP A 174 -9.34 10.08 18.86
C ASP A 174 -9.76 8.66 19.27
N GLU A 175 -10.63 8.00 18.50
CA GLU A 175 -10.93 6.57 18.70
C GLU A 175 -9.69 5.70 18.49
N LEU A 176 -8.94 5.93 17.41
CA LEU A 176 -7.71 5.20 17.15
C LEU A 176 -6.70 5.39 18.28
N ILE A 177 -6.52 6.62 18.77
CA ILE A 177 -5.62 6.88 19.91
C ILE A 177 -6.09 6.14 21.17
N ARG A 178 -7.41 6.14 21.45
CA ARG A 178 -7.97 5.37 22.57
C ARG A 178 -7.75 3.87 22.41
N GLN A 179 -7.90 3.33 21.20
CA GLN A 179 -7.58 1.93 20.90
C GLN A 179 -6.10 1.61 21.13
N VAL A 180 -5.19 2.42 20.61
CA VAL A 180 -3.75 2.22 20.79
C VAL A 180 -3.35 2.28 22.27
N ASN A 181 -3.97 3.17 23.05
CA ASN A 181 -3.75 3.21 24.50
C ASN A 181 -4.22 1.95 25.22
N ARG A 182 -5.32 1.31 24.77
CA ARG A 182 -5.72 -0.02 25.28
C ARG A 182 -4.67 -1.08 24.92
N GLU A 183 -4.07 -1.01 23.74
CA GLU A 183 -3.00 -1.93 23.32
C GLU A 183 -1.73 -1.74 24.17
N PHE A 184 -1.31 -0.50 24.47
CA PHE A 184 -0.21 -0.24 25.41
C PHE A 184 -0.48 -0.80 26.81
N ALA A 185 -1.73 -0.65 27.30
CA ALA A 185 -2.12 -1.23 28.58
C ALA A 185 -2.09 -2.76 28.57
N TRP A 186 -2.61 -3.37 27.51
CA TRP A 186 -2.56 -4.83 27.35
C TRP A 186 -1.13 -5.36 27.26
N SER A 187 -0.26 -4.71 26.48
CA SER A 187 1.15 -5.09 26.38
C SER A 187 1.87 -4.98 27.72
N SER A 188 1.54 -3.94 28.50
CA SER A 188 2.04 -3.75 29.87
C SER A 188 1.55 -4.81 30.85
N GLN A 189 0.43 -5.52 30.62
CA GLN A 189 -0.09 -6.55 31.53
C GLN A 189 0.54 -7.93 31.31
N GLY A 190 1.14 -8.17 30.14
CA GLY A 190 1.99 -9.32 29.82
C GLY A 190 1.28 -10.67 29.69
N ARG A 191 1.52 -11.40 28.58
CA ARG A 191 1.42 -12.87 28.57
C ARG A 191 2.74 -13.53 28.97
N ASP A 192 3.85 -12.83 28.71
CA ASP A 192 5.22 -13.30 28.88
C ASP A 192 5.67 -13.25 30.34
N GLU A 193 6.38 -14.30 30.79
CA GLU A 193 6.87 -14.43 32.17
C GLU A 193 7.80 -13.27 32.54
N GLU A 194 8.56 -12.73 31.58
CA GLU A 194 9.49 -11.63 31.81
C GLU A 194 8.77 -10.30 32.11
N ILE A 195 7.68 -9.99 31.39
CA ILE A 195 6.84 -8.81 31.65
C ILE A 195 6.06 -8.99 32.96
N LYS A 196 5.51 -10.19 33.19
CA LYS A 196 4.81 -10.52 34.43
C LYS A 196 5.70 -10.42 35.66
N ALA A 197 6.95 -10.90 35.58
CA ALA A 197 7.93 -10.85 36.66
C ALA A 197 8.34 -9.40 37.00
N CYS A 198 8.44 -8.52 36.00
CA CYS A 198 8.75 -7.11 36.22
C CYS A 198 7.57 -6.30 36.78
N ASN A 199 6.34 -6.78 36.63
CA ASN A 199 5.16 -6.04 37.04
C ASN A 199 4.83 -6.10 38.52
N GLY A 200 5.22 -7.15 39.26
CA GLY A 200 5.06 -7.22 40.73
C GLY A 200 3.67 -6.89 41.32
N VAL A 201 2.63 -6.77 40.49
CA VAL A 201 1.34 -6.17 40.85
C VAL A 201 0.24 -7.21 40.61
N SER A 202 -0.61 -7.37 41.62
CA SER A 202 -1.86 -8.15 41.57
C SER A 202 -2.70 -7.69 40.36
N PRO A 203 -3.47 -8.57 39.69
CA PRO A 203 -4.20 -8.26 38.45
C PRO A 203 -5.13 -7.02 38.48
N ASP A 204 -5.42 -6.47 39.66
CA ASP A 204 -6.43 -5.42 39.87
C ASP A 204 -5.88 -3.98 40.00
N GLU A 205 -4.57 -3.71 39.90
CA GLU A 205 -4.01 -2.32 39.95
C GLU A 205 -3.24 -1.93 38.66
N GLY A 206 -3.91 -2.14 37.53
CA GLY A 206 -3.38 -2.05 36.16
C GLY A 206 -3.23 -0.65 35.56
N VAL A 207 -2.26 0.14 36.02
CA VAL A 207 -1.83 1.37 35.32
C VAL A 207 -0.80 1.01 34.23
N PRO A 208 -1.04 1.35 32.94
CA PRO A 208 -0.09 1.07 31.85
C PRO A 208 1.26 1.74 32.11
N PHE A 209 2.35 1.21 31.55
CA PHE A 209 3.65 1.93 31.58
C PHE A 209 3.60 3.19 30.71
N CYS A 210 2.92 3.08 29.57
CA CYS A 210 2.94 4.09 28.52
C CYS A 210 1.54 4.58 28.15
N VAL A 211 1.47 5.84 27.75
CA VAL A 211 0.29 6.44 27.16
C VAL A 211 0.69 7.27 25.94
N LEU A 212 0.00 7.04 24.83
CA LEU A 212 0.10 7.82 23.61
C LEU A 212 -0.68 9.13 23.75
N ARG A 213 -0.05 10.25 23.40
CA ARG A 213 -0.63 11.59 23.44
C ARG A 213 -0.34 12.38 22.17
N ARG A 214 -1.21 13.34 21.88
CA ARG A 214 -0.99 14.38 20.86
C ARG A 214 0.00 15.44 21.35
N TYR A 215 0.50 16.26 20.43
CA TYR A 215 1.41 17.36 20.71
C TYR A 215 2.69 16.89 21.40
N ALA A 216 3.35 15.89 20.82
CA ALA A 216 4.57 15.29 21.37
C ALA A 216 5.63 16.33 21.78
N PHE A 217 5.73 17.44 21.04
CA PHE A 217 6.68 18.52 21.27
C PHE A 217 6.03 19.83 21.74
N GLY A 218 4.78 19.77 22.23
CA GLY A 218 4.02 20.94 22.67
C GLY A 218 3.16 21.59 21.58
N LYS A 219 2.29 22.52 22.00
CA LYS A 219 1.42 23.27 21.08
C LYS A 219 2.24 24.37 20.39
N GLY A 220 2.21 24.41 19.06
CA GLY A 220 2.88 25.45 18.26
C GLY A 220 4.37 25.22 17.99
N ALA A 221 4.91 24.03 18.28
CA ALA A 221 6.32 23.71 18.06
C ALA A 221 6.68 23.42 16.58
N HIS A 222 5.69 23.30 15.69
CA HIS A 222 5.88 23.14 14.25
C HIS A 222 5.44 24.41 13.53
N ASP A 223 6.26 24.91 12.61
CA ASP A 223 6.10 26.12 11.79
C ASP A 223 4.66 26.34 11.28
N GLY A 224 3.82 26.97 12.09
CA GLY A 224 2.44 27.32 11.73
C GLY A 224 1.44 26.17 11.52
N GLN A 225 1.83 24.91 11.70
CA GLN A 225 0.93 23.75 11.59
C GLN A 225 0.38 23.33 12.97
N ASP A 226 -0.89 22.92 13.01
CA ASP A 226 -1.47 22.31 14.20
C ASP A 226 -0.73 20.99 14.50
N GLY A 227 0.19 21.02 15.48
CA GLY A 227 0.99 19.87 15.91
C GLY A 227 0.19 18.74 16.59
N SER A 228 -1.15 18.78 16.51
CA SER A 228 -2.07 17.81 17.10
C SER A 228 -1.93 16.39 16.52
N ASP A 229 -1.46 16.25 15.28
CA ASP A 229 -1.21 14.94 14.66
C ASP A 229 0.21 14.40 14.91
N VAL A 230 1.06 15.17 15.61
CA VAL A 230 2.36 14.70 16.08
C VAL A 230 2.17 13.99 17.42
N LEU A 231 2.23 12.67 17.36
CA LEU A 231 2.02 11.78 18.49
C LEU A 231 3.33 11.48 19.22
N GLY A 232 3.24 11.24 20.53
CA GLY A 232 4.37 10.83 21.36
C GLY A 232 3.93 9.85 22.44
N VAL A 233 4.83 8.94 22.80
CA VAL A 233 4.62 7.97 23.88
C VAL A 233 5.20 8.53 25.17
N PHE A 234 4.39 8.60 26.22
CA PHE A 234 4.76 9.18 27.51
C PHE A 234 4.65 8.17 28.63
N ALA A 235 5.55 8.26 29.61
CA ALA A 235 5.50 7.49 30.84
C ALA A 235 4.22 7.83 31.60
N ALA A 236 3.37 6.84 31.86
CA ALA A 236 2.14 7.02 32.63
C ALA A 236 2.39 6.93 34.16
N LYS A 237 3.50 6.31 34.56
CA LYS A 237 4.05 6.19 35.91
C LYS A 237 5.58 6.24 35.86
N ASP A 238 6.26 6.26 37.00
CA ASP A 238 7.72 6.15 37.03
C ASP A 238 8.15 4.77 36.52
N ILE A 239 9.21 4.75 35.71
CA ILE A 239 9.71 3.54 35.03
C ILE A 239 11.15 3.31 35.47
N PRO A 240 11.44 2.24 36.23
CA PRO A 240 12.80 1.86 36.59
C PRO A 240 13.66 1.54 35.35
N LYS A 241 14.99 1.53 35.51
CA LYS A 241 15.90 1.08 34.45
C LYS A 241 15.74 -0.43 34.18
N GLY A 242 15.80 -0.83 32.92
CA GLY A 242 15.76 -2.22 32.48
C GLY A 242 14.35 -2.82 32.42
N THR A 243 13.31 -2.04 32.70
CA THR A 243 11.91 -2.48 32.66
C THR A 243 11.49 -2.78 31.23
N PRO A 244 10.96 -3.98 30.93
CA PRO A 244 10.29 -4.29 29.67
C PRO A 244 9.02 -3.44 29.53
N ILE A 245 8.97 -2.64 28.47
CA ILE A 245 7.88 -1.67 28.23
C ILE A 245 6.88 -2.21 27.22
N LEU A 246 7.39 -2.85 26.15
CA LEU A 246 6.61 -3.28 25.01
C LEU A 246 7.21 -4.55 24.43
N VAL A 247 6.35 -5.48 24.06
CA VAL A 247 6.67 -6.56 23.12
C VAL A 247 5.68 -6.49 21.97
N ASP A 248 6.22 -6.37 20.76
CA ASP A 248 5.43 -6.33 19.53
C ASP A 248 5.43 -7.71 18.88
N LEU A 249 4.22 -8.25 18.69
CA LEU A 249 3.93 -9.56 18.10
C LEU A 249 3.01 -9.43 16.87
N SER A 250 2.98 -8.26 16.24
CA SER A 250 2.03 -7.94 15.16
C SER A 250 2.27 -8.72 13.86
N GLU A 251 3.41 -9.41 13.74
CA GLU A 251 3.79 -10.21 12.56
C GLU A 251 3.66 -9.41 11.23
N THR A 252 3.85 -8.09 11.29
CA THR A 252 3.95 -7.23 10.10
C THR A 252 5.39 -7.20 9.60
N TRP A 253 5.77 -8.26 8.87
CA TRP A 253 7.14 -8.49 8.38
C TRP A 253 7.20 -9.04 6.95
N GLY A 254 8.35 -8.89 6.30
CA GLY A 254 8.68 -9.51 5.03
C GLY A 254 10.08 -10.10 5.08
N CYS A 255 10.36 -11.06 4.18
CA CYS A 255 11.62 -11.80 4.13
C CYS A 255 12.16 -11.85 2.71
N ILE A 256 13.46 -11.62 2.53
CA ILE A 256 14.10 -11.75 1.21
C ILE A 256 14.22 -13.22 0.74
N GLY A 257 14.03 -14.19 1.63
CA GLY A 257 14.14 -15.61 1.30
C GLY A 257 15.56 -16.17 1.28
N PRO A 258 15.70 -17.48 0.97
CA PRO A 258 17.01 -18.10 0.81
C PRO A 258 17.78 -17.43 -0.32
N GLY A 259 19.04 -17.07 -0.04
CA GLY A 259 19.92 -16.51 -1.05
C GLY A 259 20.08 -17.49 -2.20
N SER A 260 19.71 -17.08 -3.40
CA SER A 260 19.62 -18.01 -4.54
C SER A 260 20.97 -18.59 -4.96
N LYS A 261 22.12 -18.01 -4.55
CA LYS A 261 23.48 -18.56 -4.72
C LYS A 261 24.44 -17.95 -3.69
N ARG A 262 25.51 -18.68 -3.30
CA ARG A 262 26.71 -18.06 -2.69
C ARG A 262 27.17 -16.94 -3.63
N HIS A 263 27.27 -15.70 -3.11
CA HIS A 263 27.68 -14.50 -3.86
C HIS A 263 26.64 -13.88 -4.82
N SER A 264 25.34 -13.90 -4.53
CA SER A 264 24.42 -13.00 -5.25
C SER A 264 24.69 -11.54 -4.84
N THR A 265 24.93 -10.68 -5.83
CA THR A 265 25.29 -9.25 -5.66
C THR A 265 24.14 -8.37 -5.13
N GLY A 266 23.03 -8.98 -4.69
CA GLY A 266 21.82 -8.29 -4.20
C GLY A 266 21.31 -8.79 -2.85
N ASN A 267 22.04 -9.65 -2.14
CA ASN A 267 21.60 -10.19 -0.85
C ASN A 267 22.53 -9.73 0.28
N PRO A 268 22.04 -8.96 1.26
CA PRO A 268 22.85 -8.55 2.41
C PRO A 268 23.36 -9.77 3.21
N ARG A 269 24.61 -9.72 3.71
CA ARG A 269 25.39 -10.83 4.33
C ARG A 269 25.93 -11.90 3.38
N ASP A 270 26.90 -11.54 2.55
CA ASP A 270 27.72 -12.49 1.77
C ASP A 270 26.91 -13.46 0.87
N GLY A 271 25.65 -13.12 0.55
CA GLY A 271 24.76 -13.99 -0.22
C GLY A 271 24.00 -15.07 0.56
N ARG A 272 23.94 -15.02 1.91
CA ARG A 272 23.33 -16.11 2.70
C ARG A 272 21.79 -16.08 2.81
N GLY A 273 21.14 -14.91 2.75
CA GLY A 273 19.67 -14.80 2.83
C GLY A 273 19.05 -15.46 4.08
N CYS A 274 17.74 -15.71 4.04
CA CYS A 274 17.01 -16.45 5.06
C CYS A 274 17.17 -17.96 4.85
N THR A 275 17.61 -18.71 5.87
CA THR A 275 17.78 -20.16 5.73
C THR A 275 16.48 -20.96 5.83
N ASP A 276 15.38 -20.32 6.24
CA ASP A 276 14.08 -20.96 6.34
C ASP A 276 13.38 -21.00 4.97
N PRO A 277 13.09 -22.20 4.41
CA PRO A 277 12.49 -22.33 3.09
C PRO A 277 10.99 -21.96 3.07
N ILE A 278 10.31 -21.97 4.22
CA ILE A 278 8.89 -21.68 4.38
C ILE A 278 8.67 -20.18 4.52
N HIS A 279 9.66 -19.42 5.02
CA HIS A 279 9.60 -17.96 5.01
C HIS A 279 9.34 -17.42 3.60
N PRO A 280 8.36 -16.51 3.43
CA PRO A 280 7.83 -15.64 4.48
C PRO A 280 6.59 -16.17 5.22
N ASN A 281 6.06 -17.34 4.90
CA ASN A 281 4.81 -17.83 5.48
C ASN A 281 4.93 -18.11 6.98
N LEU A 282 3.91 -17.72 7.74
CA LEU A 282 3.80 -18.05 9.16
C LEU A 282 3.33 -19.51 9.31
N PRO A 283 3.72 -20.20 10.41
CA PRO A 283 3.28 -21.59 10.65
C PRO A 283 1.76 -21.79 10.68
N SER A 284 1.00 -20.74 10.98
CA SER A 284 -0.47 -20.75 11.01
C SER A 284 -1.14 -20.52 9.65
N GLU A 285 -0.37 -20.16 8.62
CA GLU A 285 -0.90 -19.85 7.28
C GLU A 285 -1.01 -21.13 6.43
N ASP A 286 -2.15 -21.32 5.76
CA ASP A 286 -2.38 -22.45 4.86
C ASP A 286 -1.89 -22.17 3.42
N THR A 287 -2.06 -23.14 2.52
CA THR A 287 -1.60 -23.05 1.12
C THR A 287 -2.28 -21.97 0.29
N SER A 288 -3.52 -21.59 0.61
CA SER A 288 -4.20 -20.47 -0.08
C SER A 288 -3.56 -19.12 0.26
N GLN A 289 -2.78 -19.07 1.34
CA GLN A 289 -2.07 -17.91 1.85
C GLN A 289 -0.58 -17.96 1.51
N ASP A 290 -0.16 -18.84 0.59
CA ASP A 290 1.24 -18.95 0.18
C ASP A 290 1.73 -17.64 -0.45
N LEU A 291 2.78 -17.05 0.14
CA LEU A 291 3.39 -15.80 -0.31
C LEU A 291 4.79 -16.02 -0.88
N ARG A 292 5.25 -17.27 -1.02
CA ARG A 292 6.57 -17.59 -1.58
C ARG A 292 6.71 -17.18 -3.04
N TRP A 293 5.60 -17.13 -3.79
CA TRP A 293 5.61 -16.63 -5.16
C TRP A 293 6.03 -15.16 -5.24
N ILE A 294 5.65 -14.32 -4.26
CA ILE A 294 6.07 -12.91 -4.19
C ILE A 294 7.58 -12.86 -3.99
N ARG A 295 8.10 -13.65 -3.05
CA ARG A 295 9.53 -13.77 -2.78
C ARG A 295 10.31 -14.19 -4.02
N GLU A 296 9.83 -15.19 -4.74
CA GLU A 296 10.48 -15.74 -5.94
C GLU A 296 10.46 -14.75 -7.11
N ARG A 297 9.38 -13.98 -7.26
CA ARG A 297 9.26 -12.97 -8.32
C ARG A 297 10.11 -11.72 -8.07
N THR A 298 10.16 -11.26 -6.82
CA THR A 298 10.70 -9.92 -6.48
C THR A 298 12.14 -9.94 -5.94
N GLY A 299 12.67 -11.13 -5.63
CA GLY A 299 14.08 -11.33 -5.29
C GLY A 299 14.54 -10.46 -4.12
N SER A 300 15.56 -9.61 -4.34
CA SER A 300 16.09 -8.74 -3.28
C SER A 300 15.10 -7.70 -2.75
N ALA A 301 14.03 -7.40 -3.50
CA ALA A 301 12.95 -6.51 -3.05
C ALA A 301 11.85 -7.25 -2.26
N ALA A 302 11.95 -8.57 -2.08
CA ALA A 302 10.88 -9.37 -1.51
C ALA A 302 10.45 -8.93 -0.11
N ALA A 303 11.39 -8.59 0.78
CA ALA A 303 11.02 -8.14 2.13
C ALA A 303 10.13 -6.89 2.11
N ASP A 304 10.41 -5.93 1.24
CA ASP A 304 9.60 -4.72 1.04
C ASP A 304 8.21 -5.02 0.49
N VAL A 305 8.15 -5.80 -0.59
CA VAL A 305 6.88 -6.10 -1.28
C VAL A 305 5.98 -6.95 -0.39
N LEU A 306 6.54 -7.97 0.27
CA LEU A 306 5.83 -8.81 1.22
C LEU A 306 5.24 -8.01 2.38
N LEU A 307 6.02 -7.10 2.96
CA LEU A 307 5.54 -6.27 4.06
C LEU A 307 4.31 -5.45 3.65
N ARG A 308 4.34 -4.84 2.46
CA ARG A 308 3.19 -4.09 1.91
C ARG A 308 1.98 -5.01 1.67
N CYS A 309 2.20 -6.18 1.07
CA CYS A 309 1.15 -7.17 0.87
C CYS A 309 0.56 -7.68 2.20
N ARG A 310 1.36 -7.88 3.25
CA ARG A 310 0.87 -8.30 4.57
C ARG A 310 -0.11 -7.30 5.18
N PHE A 311 0.15 -6.01 5.04
CA PHE A 311 -0.78 -4.97 5.51
C PHE A 311 -2.10 -4.99 4.74
N LEU A 312 -2.07 -5.26 3.42
CA LEU A 312 -3.29 -5.44 2.62
C LEU A 312 -4.05 -6.69 3.05
N ILE A 313 -3.37 -7.84 3.16
CA ILE A 313 -3.94 -9.10 3.63
C ILE A 313 -4.59 -8.95 5.00
N ARG A 314 -3.92 -8.25 5.93
CA ARG A 314 -4.47 -7.98 7.26
C ARG A 314 -5.75 -7.14 7.19
N SER A 315 -5.76 -6.11 6.33
CA SER A 315 -6.95 -5.28 6.10
C SER A 315 -8.13 -6.10 5.58
N ILE A 316 -7.88 -7.06 4.69
CA ILE A 316 -8.89 -7.99 4.15
C ILE A 316 -9.40 -8.93 5.23
N ARG A 317 -8.49 -9.59 5.97
CA ARG A 317 -8.84 -10.55 7.03
C ARG A 317 -9.65 -9.91 8.16
N ASP A 318 -9.27 -8.70 8.54
CA ASP A 318 -9.97 -7.93 9.58
C ASP A 318 -11.21 -7.21 9.02
N GLN A 319 -11.58 -7.47 7.75
CA GLN A 319 -12.76 -6.93 7.06
C GLN A 319 -12.87 -5.40 7.16
N THR A 320 -11.74 -4.72 7.10
CA THR A 320 -11.71 -3.26 7.20
C THR A 320 -12.21 -2.64 5.90
N PRO A 321 -13.18 -1.71 5.93
CA PRO A 321 -13.77 -1.14 4.71
C PRO A 321 -12.78 -0.44 3.77
N HIS A 322 -11.69 0.10 4.32
CA HIS A 322 -10.64 0.74 3.54
C HIS A 322 -9.28 0.51 4.23
N PRO A 323 -8.22 0.05 3.52
CA PRO A 323 -6.93 -0.28 4.12
C PRO A 323 -6.33 0.85 4.98
N LEU A 324 -6.41 2.09 4.51
CA LEU A 324 -5.91 3.26 5.27
C LEU A 324 -6.64 3.54 6.59
N SER A 325 -7.79 2.91 6.83
CA SER A 325 -8.55 2.97 8.09
C SER A 325 -8.18 1.86 9.06
N HIS A 326 -7.46 0.84 8.61
CA HIS A 326 -7.07 -0.29 9.45
C HIS A 326 -6.19 0.22 10.60
N PRO A 327 -6.43 -0.17 11.87
CA PRO A 327 -5.72 0.40 13.02
C PRO A 327 -4.19 0.32 12.91
N LEU A 328 -3.64 -0.78 12.37
CA LEU A 328 -2.19 -0.94 12.17
C LEU A 328 -1.62 -0.01 11.09
N ILE A 329 -2.43 0.48 10.16
CA ILE A 329 -2.03 1.36 9.05
C ILE A 329 -2.33 2.82 9.38
N ALA A 330 -3.50 3.10 9.96
CA ALA A 330 -3.96 4.45 10.30
C ALA A 330 -3.08 5.16 11.33
N ARG A 331 -2.39 4.40 12.20
CA ARG A 331 -1.50 4.97 13.22
C ARG A 331 -0.15 5.45 12.66
N LEU A 332 0.28 4.91 11.51
CA LEU A 332 1.62 5.11 10.95
C LEU A 332 1.77 6.48 10.29
N THR A 333 2.92 7.12 10.51
CA THR A 333 3.24 8.44 9.91
C THR A 333 3.72 8.26 8.47
N PRO A 334 3.13 8.91 7.46
CA PRO A 334 3.65 8.83 6.10
C PRO A 334 4.93 9.65 5.92
N THR A 335 5.86 9.18 5.08
CA THR A 335 7.00 9.99 4.60
C THR A 335 6.59 10.85 3.41
N TYR A 336 6.54 12.18 3.58
CA TYR A 336 6.37 13.14 2.47
C TYR A 336 7.54 14.12 2.39
N ARG A 337 8.74 13.59 2.11
CA ARG A 337 9.96 14.41 1.97
C ARG A 337 9.85 15.27 0.71
N GLN A 338 9.79 16.59 0.88
CA GLN A 338 9.47 17.52 -0.21
C GLN A 338 10.43 17.44 -1.41
N ASP A 339 11.73 17.18 -1.16
CA ASP A 339 12.76 17.19 -2.21
C ASP A 339 13.30 15.81 -2.57
N LYS A 340 12.96 14.77 -1.81
CA LYS A 340 13.48 13.42 -2.08
C LYS A 340 12.70 12.80 -3.24
N THR A 341 13.39 12.57 -4.34
CA THR A 341 12.88 11.76 -5.44
C THR A 341 13.15 10.28 -5.15
N GLY A 342 12.11 9.47 -5.23
CA GLY A 342 12.16 8.02 -5.17
C GLY A 342 11.91 7.38 -6.54
N LEU A 343 12.06 6.06 -6.57
CA LEU A 343 11.70 5.23 -7.70
C LEU A 343 10.44 4.43 -7.36
N PHE A 344 9.63 4.16 -8.38
CA PHE A 344 8.61 3.12 -8.31
C PHE A 344 8.81 2.14 -9.45
N SER A 345 8.61 0.85 -9.19
CA SER A 345 8.65 -0.25 -10.12
C SER A 345 7.23 -0.67 -10.51
N LEU A 346 6.98 -0.81 -11.81
CA LEU A 346 5.73 -1.36 -12.31
C LEU A 346 5.45 -2.72 -11.67
N ASP A 347 6.47 -3.59 -11.57
CA ASP A 347 6.26 -4.93 -11.05
C ASP A 347 6.03 -4.92 -9.54
N HIS A 348 6.94 -4.29 -8.77
CA HIS A 348 6.94 -4.40 -7.32
C HIS A 348 5.89 -3.53 -6.62
N ASP A 349 5.53 -2.38 -7.20
CA ASP A 349 4.63 -1.40 -6.56
C ASP A 349 3.18 -1.48 -7.08
N ILE A 350 2.97 -2.11 -8.24
CA ILE A 350 1.66 -2.12 -8.91
C ILE A 350 1.23 -3.56 -9.23
N VAL A 351 2.00 -4.31 -10.02
CA VAL A 351 1.54 -5.63 -10.51
C VAL A 351 1.47 -6.65 -9.37
N VAL A 352 2.56 -6.83 -8.62
CA VAL A 352 2.60 -7.83 -7.53
C VAL A 352 1.59 -7.54 -6.41
N PRO A 353 1.43 -6.29 -5.93
CA PRO A 353 0.37 -5.98 -4.97
C PRO A 353 -1.04 -6.25 -5.51
N ASN A 354 -1.31 -5.96 -6.78
CA ASN A 354 -2.62 -6.25 -7.39
C ASN A 354 -2.89 -7.75 -7.51
N GLU A 355 -1.90 -8.55 -7.93
CA GLU A 355 -2.04 -10.01 -7.97
C GLU A 355 -2.25 -10.59 -6.56
N CYS A 356 -1.56 -10.05 -5.55
CA CYS A 356 -1.81 -10.41 -4.16
C CYS A 356 -3.24 -10.08 -3.74
N LEU A 357 -3.75 -8.88 -4.05
CA LEU A 357 -5.14 -8.52 -3.77
C LEU A 357 -6.13 -9.50 -4.43
N GLN A 358 -5.91 -9.85 -5.70
CA GLN A 358 -6.74 -10.80 -6.43
C GLN A 358 -6.69 -12.21 -5.82
N GLN A 359 -5.52 -12.69 -5.37
CA GLN A 359 -5.38 -13.96 -4.66
C GLN A 359 -6.27 -14.00 -3.41
N PHE A 360 -6.46 -12.87 -2.73
CA PHE A 360 -7.30 -12.75 -1.53
C PHE A 360 -8.73 -12.28 -1.84
N GLY A 361 -9.19 -12.40 -3.09
CA GLY A 361 -10.58 -12.19 -3.50
C GLY A 361 -10.99 -10.74 -3.73
N ILE A 362 -10.03 -9.80 -3.77
CA ILE A 362 -10.33 -8.40 -4.09
C ILE A 362 -10.41 -8.21 -5.60
N ASP A 363 -11.51 -7.63 -6.05
CA ASP A 363 -11.65 -7.15 -7.41
C ASP A 363 -10.97 -5.79 -7.55
N ILE A 364 -9.74 -5.79 -8.08
CA ILE A 364 -8.93 -4.58 -8.28
C ILE A 364 -9.52 -3.58 -9.29
N PHE A 365 -10.53 -3.98 -10.07
CA PHE A 365 -11.23 -3.11 -11.00
C PHE A 365 -12.46 -2.49 -10.35
N ALA A 366 -13.24 -3.28 -9.62
CA ALA A 366 -14.52 -2.84 -9.05
C ALA A 366 -14.42 -2.26 -7.63
N ASP A 367 -13.38 -2.61 -6.86
CA ASP A 367 -13.23 -2.14 -5.48
C ASP A 367 -12.38 -0.85 -5.41
N PRO A 368 -13.00 0.32 -5.14
CA PRO A 368 -12.29 1.59 -5.07
C PRO A 368 -11.40 1.74 -3.82
N ALA A 369 -11.56 0.87 -2.81
CA ALA A 369 -10.74 0.91 -1.59
C ALA A 369 -9.29 0.49 -1.83
N TYR A 370 -9.01 -0.16 -2.96
CA TYR A 370 -7.69 -0.65 -3.35
C TYR A 370 -7.17 0.00 -4.64
N ASP A 371 -7.64 1.21 -4.95
CA ASP A 371 -7.13 2.00 -6.07
C ASP A 371 -5.63 2.34 -5.89
N THR A 372 -4.87 2.56 -6.98
CA THR A 372 -3.40 2.59 -6.97
C THR A 372 -2.83 3.62 -5.98
N TRP A 373 -3.49 4.77 -5.80
CA TRP A 373 -3.07 5.80 -4.85
C TRP A 373 -3.07 5.30 -3.39
N VAL A 374 -3.91 4.32 -3.06
CA VAL A 374 -3.96 3.67 -1.74
C VAL A 374 -2.70 2.86 -1.51
N LEU A 375 -2.23 2.12 -2.52
CA LEU A 375 -1.00 1.33 -2.45
C LEU A 375 0.21 2.22 -2.19
N PHE A 376 0.32 3.35 -2.90
CA PHE A 376 1.40 4.31 -2.69
C PHE A 376 1.30 5.06 -1.35
N THR A 377 0.09 5.35 -0.87
CA THR A 377 -0.11 5.93 0.46
C THR A 377 0.30 4.95 1.56
N LEU A 378 -0.06 3.66 1.40
CA LEU A 378 0.35 2.58 2.28
C LEU A 378 1.88 2.44 2.30
N ALA A 379 2.52 2.41 1.13
CA ALA A 379 3.97 2.33 1.01
C ALA A 379 4.68 3.49 1.73
N ALA A 380 4.22 4.73 1.55
CA ALA A 380 4.78 5.90 2.22
C ALA A 380 4.68 5.82 3.76
N ARG A 381 3.62 5.21 4.29
CA ARG A 381 3.48 4.92 5.72
C ARG A 381 4.43 3.81 6.17
N ILE A 382 4.48 2.70 5.45
CA ILE A 382 5.34 1.57 5.81
C ILE A 382 6.81 2.00 5.81
N GLU A 383 7.26 2.70 4.77
CA GLU A 383 8.66 3.12 4.64
C GLU A 383 9.14 4.04 5.76
N ASN A 384 8.28 4.94 6.27
CA ASN A 384 8.67 5.83 7.36
C ASN A 384 8.82 5.11 8.70
N ASN A 385 8.08 4.01 8.88
CA ASN A 385 7.89 3.35 10.17
C ASN A 385 8.54 1.98 10.23
N SER A 386 9.17 1.54 9.15
CA SER A 386 9.83 0.26 9.05
C SER A 386 11.22 0.28 9.67
N TRP A 387 11.60 -0.83 10.27
CA TRP A 387 12.97 -1.17 10.59
C TRP A 387 13.35 -2.44 9.82
N SER A 388 14.64 -2.72 9.70
CA SER A 388 15.13 -3.87 8.95
C SER A 388 16.33 -4.49 9.62
N ASP A 389 16.41 -5.82 9.54
CA ASP A 389 17.68 -6.53 9.62
C ASP A 389 18.16 -6.85 8.18
N PRO A 390 19.32 -7.48 7.98
CA PRO A 390 19.83 -7.77 6.63
C PRO A 390 18.92 -8.68 5.76
N VAL A 391 17.96 -9.40 6.35
CA VAL A 391 17.12 -10.40 5.69
C VAL A 391 15.63 -10.03 5.74
N HIS A 392 15.22 -9.29 6.77
CA HIS A 392 13.83 -8.99 7.05
C HIS A 392 13.56 -7.49 7.06
N LYS A 393 12.36 -7.13 6.64
CA LYS A 393 11.82 -5.79 6.81
C LYS A 393 10.54 -5.87 7.61
N CYS A 394 10.44 -5.08 8.66
CA CYS A 394 9.36 -5.16 9.64
C CYS A 394 8.79 -3.78 9.91
N VAL A 395 7.52 -3.74 10.28
CA VAL A 395 6.94 -2.62 11.02
C VAL A 395 6.51 -3.19 12.36
N SER A 396 6.78 -2.47 13.44
CA SER A 396 6.29 -2.80 14.78
C SER A 396 5.36 -1.66 15.20
N PRO A 397 4.03 -1.78 14.95
CA PRO A 397 3.11 -0.63 14.93
C PRO A 397 3.03 0.16 16.25
N LEU A 398 3.32 -0.45 17.39
CA LEU A 398 3.41 0.27 18.68
C LEU A 398 4.78 0.96 18.85
N PHE A 399 5.87 0.31 18.43
CA PHE A 399 7.21 0.87 18.43
C PHE A 399 7.34 2.09 17.49
N SER A 400 6.63 2.08 16.35
CA SER A 400 6.60 3.20 15.40
C SER A 400 6.05 4.53 15.95
N LEU A 401 5.47 4.52 17.16
CA LEU A 401 4.94 5.71 17.82
C LEU A 401 5.96 6.41 18.74
N PHE A 402 7.10 5.78 18.99
CA PHE A 402 8.19 6.37 19.75
C PHE A 402 8.96 7.35 18.86
N ASN A 403 9.13 8.57 19.34
CA ASN A 403 9.89 9.57 18.61
C ASN A 403 11.40 9.31 18.73
N HIS A 404 12.16 9.88 17.79
CA HIS A 404 13.62 9.79 17.78
C HIS A 404 14.26 10.80 18.75
N SER A 405 15.35 10.40 19.40
CA SER A 405 16.30 11.31 20.07
C SER A 405 17.73 10.78 19.94
N CYS A 406 18.71 11.69 19.82
CA CYS A 406 20.14 11.34 19.93
C CYS A 406 20.54 10.93 21.36
N ALA A 407 19.73 11.27 22.36
CA ALA A 407 19.85 10.84 23.74
C ALA A 407 18.60 10.04 24.15
N PRO A 408 18.45 8.79 23.66
CA PRO A 408 17.27 7.98 23.91
C PRO A 408 17.20 7.50 25.36
N ASN A 409 15.99 7.23 25.84
CA ASN A 409 15.72 6.67 27.17
C ASN A 409 15.08 5.26 27.09
N VAL A 410 14.88 4.73 25.88
CA VAL A 410 14.54 3.33 25.64
C VAL A 410 15.53 2.68 24.66
N GLU A 411 15.73 1.39 24.84
CA GLU A 411 16.48 0.50 23.95
C GLU A 411 15.55 -0.56 23.38
N TRP A 412 15.90 -1.10 22.20
CA TRP A 412 15.11 -2.15 21.58
C TRP A 412 15.98 -3.28 21.03
N THR A 413 15.44 -4.49 21.06
CA THR A 413 16.13 -5.71 20.61
C THR A 413 15.18 -6.59 19.82
N ILE A 414 15.70 -7.33 18.84
CA ILE A 414 14.92 -8.26 18.02
C ILE A 414 15.06 -9.67 18.60
N GLY A 415 13.95 -10.40 18.66
CA GLY A 415 13.91 -11.80 19.06
C GLY A 415 14.65 -12.71 18.08
N ARG A 416 14.88 -13.97 18.48
CA ARG A 416 15.51 -14.97 17.61
C ARG A 416 14.63 -15.39 16.42
N ASP A 417 13.34 -15.10 16.51
CA ASP A 417 12.34 -15.32 15.46
C ASP A 417 12.36 -14.23 14.38
N HIS A 418 13.15 -13.16 14.55
CA HIS A 418 13.27 -12.01 13.66
C HIS A 418 12.01 -11.15 13.50
N THR A 419 10.91 -11.52 14.16
CA THR A 419 9.60 -10.87 14.04
C THR A 419 9.13 -10.26 15.36
N THR A 420 9.65 -10.72 16.49
CA THR A 420 9.35 -10.15 17.80
C THR A 420 10.30 -8.98 18.11
N LEU A 421 9.73 -7.83 18.47
CA LEU A 421 10.51 -6.65 18.92
C LEU A 421 10.25 -6.39 20.40
N TRP A 422 11.33 -6.25 21.17
CA TRP A 422 11.31 -5.90 22.58
C TRP A 422 11.77 -4.46 22.78
N VAL A 423 11.09 -3.72 23.66
CA VAL A 423 11.52 -2.38 24.10
C VAL A 423 11.72 -2.40 25.62
N ARG A 424 12.86 -1.91 26.08
CA ARG A 424 13.21 -1.78 27.50
C ARG A 424 13.65 -0.36 27.82
N SER A 425 13.48 0.09 29.07
CA SER A 425 14.02 1.37 29.53
C SER A 425 15.55 1.29 29.68
N SER A 426 16.28 2.25 29.12
CA SER A 426 17.74 2.31 29.25
C SER A 426 18.20 3.04 30.52
N ARG A 427 17.30 3.82 31.13
CA ARG A 427 17.47 4.52 32.41
C ARG A 427 16.14 4.67 33.14
N GLU A 428 16.21 5.18 34.37
CA GLU A 428 15.02 5.61 35.11
C GLU A 428 14.34 6.80 34.41
N MET A 429 13.01 6.79 34.39
CA MET A 429 12.18 7.83 33.77
C MET A 429 11.03 8.23 34.70
N GLY A 430 10.77 9.53 34.80
CA GLY A 430 9.68 10.05 35.61
C GLY A 430 8.34 10.02 34.89
N ARG A 431 7.25 9.96 35.65
CA ARG A 431 5.89 10.11 35.13
C ARG A 431 5.75 11.38 34.28
N GLY A 432 5.19 11.23 33.08
CA GLY A 432 4.97 12.32 32.12
C GLY A 432 6.16 12.62 31.23
N GLU A 433 7.31 11.96 31.42
CA GLU A 433 8.43 12.03 30.49
C GLU A 433 8.10 11.33 29.16
N GLN A 434 8.56 11.86 28.03
CA GLN A 434 8.40 11.21 26.73
C GLN A 434 9.47 10.14 26.52
N LEU A 435 9.09 9.03 25.92
CA LEU A 435 9.99 7.92 25.60
C LEU A 435 10.50 8.07 24.16
N PHE A 436 11.82 7.94 24.01
CA PHE A 436 12.54 8.14 22.77
C PHE A 436 13.44 6.97 22.42
N VAL A 437 13.40 6.57 21.16
CA VAL A 437 14.25 5.52 20.58
C VAL A 437 15.43 6.12 19.83
N VAL A 438 16.52 5.36 19.72
CA VAL A 438 17.57 5.65 18.74
C VAL A 438 17.05 5.32 17.35
N SER A 439 17.42 6.13 16.34
CA SER A 439 17.06 5.84 14.95
C SER A 439 17.95 4.74 14.37
#